data_AF-A0AA35RLW8-F1
#
_entry.id   AF-A0AA35RLW8-F1
#
_cell.length_a   1.000
_cell.length_b   1.000
_cell.length_c   1.000
_cell.angle_alpha   90.00
_cell.angle_beta   90.00
_cell.angle_gamma   90.00
#
_symmetry.space_group_name_H-M   'P 1'
#
loop_
_entity.id
_entity.type
_entity.pdbx_description
1 polymer ?
#
loop_
_entity_poly.entity_id
_entity_poly.type
_entity_poly.pdbx_seq_one_letter_code
_entity_poly.pdbx_strand_id
1 'polypeptide(L)'
;MSGSVWQDREIRFDSPDSQLQPRAGEVIISHLEEVEDTKGNSRDNGYLYVTNLRVIWTSATQGRVNLSIGLKTISKIQTKRVKSYLRGLSEAIHLMTTQNKTQFEFIFTSRVSDNTTMFSSVMAVHRAYLSSSLYREVAMRGALLADRELRLLPQEQLYNKVPHPALLPSHAPLLSLHIVLSSAPLLTSCPYSAAPPLLLSPLLCLLPPCLHSTLLLHSGCSLLSYGAVKGPGIIFFYRRDDAILIIFQIGGVWNLSSDKGNLGTLYITNVRVAWQCKLNDNFNVSIPYLQMKVVKVRDTKFGVAMVLEAGNLVLGFKVDPYETLKKIVKEIQSLHQVYSSSPIFGVEYSTADEWEGPTPPTTDTIQEDVELVGTKEDISSCESIFSNIFVLFIAAYLADPHKRKDREPVYSHELGLAIEALPDGYSISDLWQIS
;
A
#
# COMPACT_ATOMS: atom_id res chain seq x y z
N MET A 1 11.31 -17.46 0.01
CA MET A 1 11.45 -16.38 1.00
C MET A 1 11.31 -15.08 0.25
N SER A 2 10.12 -14.45 0.23
CA SER A 2 10.01 -13.12 -0.37
C SER A 2 10.78 -12.14 0.52
N GLY A 3 11.64 -11.32 -0.09
CA GLY A 3 12.40 -10.32 0.63
C GLY A 3 11.48 -9.35 1.37
N SER A 4 11.99 -8.78 2.47
CA SER A 4 11.30 -7.74 3.24
C SER A 4 10.78 -6.63 2.32
N VAL A 5 9.56 -6.14 2.58
CA VAL A 5 8.96 -5.04 1.82
C VAL A 5 9.62 -3.73 2.24
N TRP A 6 10.43 -3.20 1.32
CA TRP A 6 11.16 -1.94 1.55
C TRP A 6 10.42 -0.74 0.96
N GLN A 7 9.58 -0.96 -0.06
CA GLN A 7 8.97 0.10 -0.87
C GLN A 7 8.18 1.12 -0.04
N ASP A 8 7.49 0.68 1.01
CA ASP A 8 6.75 1.57 1.91
C ASP A 8 7.61 2.18 3.02
N ARG A 9 8.80 1.62 3.29
CA ARG A 9 9.61 1.89 4.50
C ARG A 9 10.87 2.68 4.25
N GLU A 10 11.32 2.75 3.00
CA GLU A 10 12.58 3.39 2.64
C GLU A 10 12.36 4.46 1.58
N ILE A 11 13.23 5.46 1.64
CA ILE A 11 13.51 6.45 0.62
C ILE A 11 14.74 5.96 -0.14
N ARG A 12 14.64 5.91 -1.47
CA ARG A 12 15.76 5.59 -2.35
C ARG A 12 15.89 6.63 -3.45
N PHE A 13 17.13 6.90 -3.81
CA PHE A 13 17.56 7.81 -4.87
C PHE A 13 18.18 6.97 -5.99
N ASP A 14 17.94 7.35 -7.24
CA ASP A 14 18.55 6.77 -8.44
C ASP A 14 18.47 5.24 -8.47
N SER A 15 17.28 4.72 -8.14
CA SER A 15 17.00 3.29 -8.15
C SER A 15 17.01 2.77 -9.59
N PRO A 16 17.52 1.54 -9.83
CA PRO A 16 17.43 0.94 -11.16
C PRO A 16 15.96 0.69 -11.55
N ASP A 17 15.66 0.71 -12.84
CA ASP A 17 14.28 0.54 -13.36
C ASP A 17 13.58 -0.71 -12.80
N SER A 18 14.31 -1.80 -12.59
CA SER A 18 13.78 -3.03 -12.00
C SER A 18 13.21 -2.85 -10.59
N GLN A 19 13.68 -1.85 -9.84
CA GLN A 19 13.19 -1.49 -8.50
C GLN A 19 12.09 -0.44 -8.52
N LEU A 20 11.95 0.30 -9.62
CA LEU A 20 10.88 1.28 -9.84
C LEU A 20 9.57 0.61 -10.26
N GLN A 21 9.66 -0.54 -10.94
CA GLN A 21 8.48 -1.32 -11.29
C GLN A 21 7.68 -1.71 -10.05
N PRO A 22 6.33 -1.68 -10.12
CA PRO A 22 5.48 -2.13 -9.04
C PRO A 22 5.78 -3.58 -8.68
N ARG A 23 5.97 -3.86 -7.38
CA ARG A 23 6.07 -5.23 -6.88
C ARG A 23 4.72 -5.95 -6.93
N ALA A 24 4.73 -7.26 -6.68
CA ALA A 24 3.49 -8.00 -6.41
C ALA A 24 2.69 -7.34 -5.26
N GLY A 25 1.41 -7.06 -5.52
CA GLY A 25 0.50 -6.34 -4.62
C GLY A 25 0.60 -4.81 -4.69
N GLU A 26 1.65 -4.25 -5.29
CA GLU A 26 1.78 -2.81 -5.51
C GLU A 26 1.09 -2.42 -6.82
N VAL A 27 0.30 -1.35 -6.79
CA VAL A 27 -0.44 -0.84 -7.95
C VAL A 27 -0.23 0.67 -8.08
N ILE A 28 -0.14 1.14 -9.32
CA ILE A 28 -0.11 2.57 -9.62
C ILE A 28 -1.55 3.08 -9.53
N ILE A 29 -1.77 4.06 -8.66
CA ILE A 29 -3.07 4.68 -8.41
C ILE A 29 -3.23 5.93 -9.26
N SER A 30 -2.18 6.75 -9.33
CA SER A 30 -2.18 8.00 -10.08
C SER A 30 -0.85 8.18 -10.82
N HIS A 31 -0.94 8.81 -11.98
CA HIS A 31 0.18 9.19 -12.82
C HIS A 31 0.01 10.65 -13.21
N LEU A 32 0.98 11.48 -12.84
CA LEU A 32 0.99 12.89 -13.16
C LEU A 32 2.19 13.19 -14.03
N GLU A 33 1.91 13.78 -15.18
CA GLU A 33 2.91 14.27 -16.11
C GLU A 33 3.31 15.70 -15.74
N GLU A 34 4.47 16.11 -16.22
CA GLU A 34 4.98 17.47 -16.07
C GLU A 34 5.14 17.97 -14.62
N VAL A 35 5.71 17.11 -13.78
CA VAL A 35 6.00 17.43 -12.38
C VAL A 35 7.50 17.72 -12.21
N GLU A 36 7.83 18.93 -11.77
CA GLU A 36 9.19 19.38 -11.45
C GLU A 36 9.55 19.02 -10.00
N ASP A 37 10.70 18.37 -9.79
CA ASP A 37 11.34 18.31 -8.46
C ASP A 37 12.09 19.62 -8.20
N THR A 38 11.43 20.53 -7.48
CA THR A 38 11.93 21.89 -7.26
C THR A 38 13.11 21.92 -6.28
N LYS A 39 13.24 20.91 -5.40
CA LYS A 39 14.26 20.89 -4.34
C LYS A 39 15.61 20.39 -4.87
N GLY A 40 15.66 19.20 -5.47
CA GLY A 40 16.93 18.56 -5.84
C GLY A 40 17.29 18.64 -7.32
N ASN A 41 16.29 18.70 -8.20
CA ASN A 41 16.48 18.72 -9.65
C ASN A 41 15.73 19.89 -10.30
N SER A 42 15.92 21.10 -9.78
CA SER A 42 15.26 22.28 -10.32
C SER A 42 15.51 22.40 -11.82
N ARG A 43 14.50 22.84 -12.58
CA ARG A 43 14.49 22.94 -14.05
C ARG A 43 14.40 21.61 -14.80
N ASP A 44 14.38 20.48 -14.10
CA ASP A 44 14.14 19.18 -14.71
C ASP A 44 12.67 18.79 -14.56
N ASN A 45 12.05 18.43 -15.67
CA ASN A 45 10.67 17.98 -15.69
C ASN A 45 10.61 16.47 -15.53
N GLY A 46 9.55 15.93 -14.94
CA GLY A 46 9.44 14.51 -14.70
C GLY A 46 8.02 13.98 -14.63
N TYR A 47 7.95 12.69 -14.31
CA TYR A 47 6.72 11.94 -14.12
C TYR A 47 6.62 11.55 -12.64
N LEU A 48 5.47 11.85 -12.04
CA LEU A 48 5.16 11.46 -10.65
C LEU A 48 4.15 10.32 -10.66
N TYR A 49 4.53 9.19 -10.10
CA TYR A 49 3.67 8.03 -9.89
C TYR A 49 3.32 7.92 -8.42
N VAL A 50 2.03 7.86 -8.12
CA VAL A 50 1.53 7.57 -6.78
C VAL A 50 1.05 6.12 -6.79
N THR A 51 1.71 5.27 -6.02
CA THR A 51 1.31 3.88 -5.82
C THR A 51 0.62 3.72 -4.48
N ASN A 52 0.10 2.53 -4.20
CA ASN A 52 -0.42 2.18 -2.88
C ASN A 52 0.66 2.05 -1.78
N LEU A 53 1.95 2.11 -2.09
CA LEU A 53 3.05 1.96 -1.10
C LEU A 53 4.03 3.14 -1.05
N ARG A 54 4.20 3.85 -2.16
CA ARG A 54 5.22 4.90 -2.32
C ARG A 54 4.84 5.93 -3.38
N VAL A 55 5.46 7.09 -3.27
CA VAL A 55 5.50 8.11 -4.31
C VAL A 55 6.81 7.94 -5.08
N ILE A 56 6.75 7.88 -6.40
CA ILE A 56 7.92 7.75 -7.28
C ILE A 56 7.98 8.97 -8.18
N TRP A 57 9.13 9.61 -8.27
CA TRP A 57 9.39 10.64 -9.27
C TRP A 57 10.52 10.17 -10.20
N THR A 58 10.37 10.38 -11.49
CA THR A 58 11.39 10.05 -12.50
C THR A 58 11.64 11.25 -13.39
N SER A 59 12.91 11.55 -13.66
CA SER A 59 13.26 12.63 -14.58
C SER A 59 12.91 12.25 -16.03
N ALA A 60 12.35 13.20 -16.77
CA ALA A 60 12.06 13.05 -18.19
C ALA A 60 13.31 13.30 -19.06
N THR A 61 14.31 14.02 -18.55
CA THR A 61 15.54 14.35 -19.31
C THR A 61 16.71 13.45 -18.94
N GLN A 62 16.78 13.01 -17.68
CA GLN A 62 17.85 12.21 -17.10
C GLN A 62 17.33 10.86 -16.65
N GLY A 63 17.31 9.86 -17.54
CA GLY A 63 16.70 8.55 -17.26
C GLY A 63 17.26 7.76 -16.07
N ARG A 64 18.39 8.18 -15.48
CA ARG A 64 18.93 7.57 -14.23
C ARG A 64 18.41 8.25 -12.96
N VAL A 65 18.00 9.51 -13.05
CA VAL A 65 17.64 10.31 -11.88
C VAL A 65 16.20 10.03 -11.48
N ASN A 66 16.02 9.50 -10.28
CA ASN A 66 14.70 9.19 -9.75
C ASN A 66 14.66 9.18 -8.22
N LEU A 67 13.45 9.30 -7.69
CA LEU A 67 13.15 9.27 -6.27
C LEU A 67 12.07 8.22 -6.03
N SER A 68 12.24 7.39 -5.00
CA SER A 68 11.24 6.45 -4.51
C SER A 68 11.04 6.71 -3.02
N ILE A 69 9.90 7.27 -2.64
CA ILE A 69 9.59 7.74 -1.28
C ILE A 69 8.49 6.85 -0.69
N GLY A 70 8.84 5.98 0.26
CA GLY A 70 7.87 5.12 0.95
C GLY A 70 6.83 5.90 1.76
N LEU A 71 5.55 5.51 1.66
CA LEU A 71 4.47 6.21 2.36
C LEU A 71 4.62 6.16 3.89
N LYS A 72 5.31 5.16 4.46
CA LYS A 72 5.59 5.11 5.91
C LYS A 72 6.61 6.16 6.36
N THR A 73 7.49 6.60 5.49
CA THR A 73 8.55 7.56 5.85
C THR A 73 8.02 8.99 5.89
N ILE A 74 6.84 9.25 5.32
CA ILE A 74 6.22 10.57 5.27
C ILE A 74 5.67 10.93 6.65
N SER A 75 6.19 12.01 7.23
CA SER A 75 5.75 12.54 8.53
C SER A 75 4.73 13.67 8.37
N LYS A 76 4.88 14.47 7.32
CA LYS A 76 3.98 15.60 7.03
C LYS A 76 3.90 15.85 5.53
N ILE A 77 2.69 16.17 5.06
CA ILE A 77 2.44 16.65 3.71
C ILE A 77 1.79 18.02 3.84
N GLN A 78 2.32 19.02 3.14
CA GLN A 78 1.84 20.39 3.19
C GLN A 78 1.96 21.06 1.82
N THR A 79 1.16 22.10 1.58
CA THR A 79 1.33 22.97 0.43
C THR A 79 2.34 24.07 0.77
N LYS A 80 3.31 24.31 -0.11
CA LYS A 80 4.29 25.40 0.02
C LYS A 80 4.25 26.25 -1.23
N ARG A 81 4.29 27.58 -1.09
CA ARG A 81 4.51 28.47 -2.24
C ARG A 81 5.99 28.49 -2.57
N VAL A 82 6.33 28.21 -3.81
CA VAL A 82 7.71 28.16 -4.30
C VAL A 82 7.82 28.89 -5.64
N LYS A 83 9.00 29.42 -5.93
CA LYS A 83 9.30 30.00 -7.24
C LYS A 83 9.81 28.88 -8.15
N SER A 84 8.91 28.24 -8.89
CA SER A 84 9.30 27.31 -9.95
C SER A 84 9.96 28.09 -11.09
N TYR A 85 11.02 27.50 -11.65
CA TYR A 85 11.68 28.09 -12.82
C TYR A 85 10.79 28.09 -14.06
N LEU A 86 9.84 27.14 -14.12
CA LEU A 86 8.99 26.89 -15.28
C LEU A 86 7.75 27.78 -15.28
N ARG A 87 7.29 28.24 -14.11
CA ARG A 87 6.00 28.94 -13.95
C ARG A 87 6.04 30.19 -13.06
N GLY A 88 7.17 30.51 -12.44
CA GLY A 88 7.26 31.59 -11.45
C GLY A 88 6.68 31.17 -10.11
N LEU A 89 5.94 32.06 -9.43
CA LEU A 89 5.34 31.75 -8.13
C LEU A 89 4.23 30.69 -8.31
N SER A 90 4.41 29.51 -7.72
CA SER A 90 3.50 28.38 -7.83
C SER A 90 3.31 27.68 -6.48
N GLU A 91 2.20 26.99 -6.33
CA GLU A 91 1.99 26.09 -5.20
C GLU A 91 2.67 24.75 -5.49
N ALA A 92 3.30 24.17 -4.48
CA ALA A 92 4.01 22.90 -4.55
C ALA A 92 3.56 21.99 -3.42
N ILE A 93 3.56 20.69 -3.68
CA ILE A 93 3.45 19.69 -2.62
C ILE A 93 4.81 19.55 -1.96
N HIS A 94 4.82 19.70 -0.64
CA HIS A 94 6.00 19.56 0.19
C HIS A 94 5.83 18.33 1.10
N LEU A 95 6.67 17.33 0.88
CA LEU A 95 6.73 16.11 1.68
C LEU A 95 7.89 16.22 2.67
N MET A 96 7.57 16.27 3.97
CA MET A 96 8.53 16.03 5.04
C MET A 96 8.58 14.54 5.31
N THR A 97 9.79 13.99 5.36
CA THR A 97 10.00 12.57 5.57
C THR A 97 11.12 12.33 6.57
N THR A 98 11.11 11.17 7.21
CA THR A 98 12.14 10.76 8.14
C THR A 98 12.60 9.34 7.82
N GLN A 99 13.89 9.17 7.61
CA GLN A 99 14.53 7.85 7.48
C GLN A 99 15.79 7.79 8.33
N ASN A 100 15.92 6.74 9.14
CA ASN A 100 17.10 6.52 9.99
C ASN A 100 17.47 7.72 10.88
N LYS A 101 16.46 8.45 11.40
CA LYS A 101 16.58 9.71 12.16
C LYS A 101 17.07 10.92 11.37
N THR A 102 17.25 10.79 10.06
CA THR A 102 17.53 11.91 9.16
C THR A 102 16.23 12.38 8.52
N GLN A 103 16.01 13.69 8.52
CA GLN A 103 14.85 14.32 7.90
C GLN A 103 15.19 14.73 6.47
N PHE A 104 14.32 14.35 5.54
CA PHE A 104 14.41 14.74 4.14
C PHE A 104 13.15 15.51 3.72
N GLU A 105 13.35 16.50 2.85
CA GLU A 105 12.32 17.33 2.24
C GLU A 105 12.27 17.09 0.74
N PHE A 106 11.07 16.87 0.22
CA PHE A 106 10.81 16.78 -1.22
C PHE A 106 9.77 17.81 -1.62
N ILE A 107 10.04 18.57 -2.67
CA ILE A 107 9.16 19.63 -3.15
C ILE A 107 8.84 19.37 -4.61
N PHE A 108 7.59 19.07 -4.92
CA PHE A 108 7.13 18.83 -6.28
C PHE A 108 6.16 19.93 -6.73
N THR A 109 6.35 20.41 -7.95
CA THR A 109 5.51 21.46 -8.55
C THR A 109 4.95 20.95 -9.87
N SER A 110 3.62 20.97 -10.05
CA SER A 110 3.03 20.64 -11.36
C SER A 110 3.08 21.85 -12.28
N ARG A 111 3.38 21.62 -13.56
CA ARG A 111 3.24 22.66 -14.60
C ARG A 111 1.78 22.99 -14.89
N VAL A 112 0.90 21.99 -14.83
CA VAL A 112 -0.52 22.16 -15.14
C VAL A 112 -1.17 23.06 -14.08
N SER A 113 -2.12 23.90 -14.50
CA SER A 113 -2.75 24.89 -13.63
C SER A 113 -3.46 24.32 -12.40
N ASP A 114 -3.74 23.03 -12.40
CA ASP A 114 -4.45 22.34 -11.33
C ASP A 114 -3.53 21.47 -10.45
N ASN A 115 -2.71 22.13 -9.63
CA ASN A 115 -1.93 21.48 -8.56
C ASN A 115 -2.80 20.74 -7.54
N THR A 116 -4.10 21.05 -7.50
CA THR A 116 -5.08 20.44 -6.59
C THR A 116 -5.16 18.93 -6.80
N THR A 117 -5.05 18.47 -8.05
CA THR A 117 -5.11 17.04 -8.41
C THR A 117 -3.92 16.24 -7.86
N MET A 118 -2.71 16.78 -7.98
CA MET A 118 -1.50 16.16 -7.42
C MET A 118 -1.60 16.07 -5.89
N PHE A 119 -1.95 17.19 -5.26
CA PHE A 119 -2.05 17.26 -3.81
C PHE A 119 -3.14 16.34 -3.27
N SER A 120 -4.34 16.38 -3.85
CA SER A 120 -5.47 15.55 -3.43
C SER A 120 -5.16 14.07 -3.58
N SER A 121 -4.54 13.67 -4.70
CA SER A 121 -4.16 12.28 -4.96
C SER A 121 -3.15 11.76 -3.93
N VAL A 122 -2.02 12.45 -3.74
CA VAL A 122 -0.98 12.02 -2.79
C VAL A 122 -1.53 12.01 -1.36
N MET A 123 -2.31 13.02 -0.98
CA MET A 123 -2.91 13.12 0.36
C MET A 123 -3.92 12.01 0.64
N ALA A 124 -4.82 11.75 -0.31
CA ALA A 124 -5.85 10.73 -0.15
C ALA A 124 -5.22 9.34 -0.04
N VAL A 125 -4.26 9.02 -0.90
CA VAL A 125 -3.53 7.73 -0.85
C VAL A 125 -2.75 7.60 0.46
N HIS A 126 -2.05 8.65 0.91
CA HIS A 126 -1.32 8.62 2.18
C HIS A 126 -2.27 8.41 3.38
N ARG A 127 -3.45 9.04 3.40
CA ARG A 127 -4.46 8.82 4.44
C ARG A 127 -4.98 7.38 4.43
N ALA A 128 -5.31 6.84 3.25
CA ALA A 128 -5.71 5.44 3.10
C ALA A 128 -4.61 4.46 3.54
N TYR A 129 -3.34 4.81 3.29
CA TYR A 129 -2.19 4.07 3.78
C TYR A 129 -2.15 4.06 5.31
N LEU A 130 -2.26 5.22 5.98
CA LEU A 130 -2.21 5.29 7.44
C LEU A 130 -3.38 4.56 8.12
N SER A 131 -4.61 4.69 7.59
CA SER A 131 -5.81 4.06 8.15
C SER A 131 -5.83 2.53 8.02
N SER A 132 -5.06 1.97 7.09
CA SER A 132 -4.98 0.52 6.81
C SER A 132 -3.75 -0.16 7.43
N SER A 133 -3.12 0.45 8.44
CA SER A 133 -1.89 -0.08 9.06
C SER A 133 -1.99 -1.52 9.58
N LEU A 134 -3.18 -1.98 10.01
CA LEU A 134 -3.41 -3.34 10.50
C LEU A 134 -3.19 -4.46 9.46
N TYR A 135 -3.13 -4.14 8.17
CA TYR A 135 -2.72 -5.09 7.13
C TYR A 135 -1.21 -5.34 7.09
N ARG A 136 -0.41 -4.43 7.66
CA ARG A 136 1.04 -4.37 7.43
C ARG A 136 1.86 -4.33 8.71
N GLU A 137 1.28 -3.92 9.84
CA GLU A 137 1.96 -3.78 11.13
C GLU A 137 1.40 -4.75 12.17
N VAL A 138 2.28 -5.25 13.04
CA VAL A 138 1.87 -6.02 14.22
C VAL A 138 1.22 -5.06 15.21
N ALA A 139 0.01 -5.37 15.67
CA ALA A 139 -0.68 -4.61 16.71
C ALA A 139 -0.80 -5.43 17.98
N MET A 140 -0.42 -4.85 19.11
CA MET A 140 -0.61 -5.39 20.45
C MET A 140 -1.63 -4.52 21.18
N ARG A 141 -2.58 -5.13 21.89
CA ARG A 141 -3.62 -4.40 22.64
C ARG A 141 -4.41 -3.42 21.77
N GLY A 142 -4.66 -3.78 20.52
CA GLY A 142 -5.46 -2.99 19.59
C GLY A 142 -6.95 -3.18 19.84
N ALA A 143 -7.78 -2.27 19.31
CA ALA A 143 -9.23 -2.44 19.30
C ALA A 143 -9.63 -3.44 18.19
N LEU A 144 -9.45 -4.74 18.45
CA LEU A 144 -9.71 -5.81 17.49
C LEU A 144 -11.16 -6.32 17.50
N LEU A 145 -11.90 -6.08 18.58
CA LEU A 145 -13.27 -6.55 18.73
C LEU A 145 -14.29 -5.41 18.61
N ALA A 146 -15.45 -5.74 18.05
CA ALA A 146 -16.69 -5.00 18.18
C ALA A 146 -17.79 -6.00 18.56
N ASP A 147 -18.58 -5.73 19.60
CA ASP A 147 -19.66 -6.63 20.06
C ASP A 147 -19.25 -8.10 20.30
N ARG A 148 -18.01 -8.30 20.80
CA ARG A 148 -17.37 -9.61 21.03
C ARG A 148 -17.07 -10.42 19.77
N GLU A 149 -17.20 -9.82 18.59
CA GLU A 149 -16.78 -10.39 17.32
C GLU A 149 -15.54 -9.66 16.78
N LEU A 150 -14.75 -10.37 15.96
CA LEU A 150 -13.57 -9.77 15.32
C LEU A 150 -14.03 -8.69 14.35
N ARG A 151 -13.54 -7.46 14.54
CA ARG A 151 -13.75 -6.39 13.57
C ARG A 151 -12.90 -6.65 12.32
N LEU A 152 -13.56 -7.08 11.26
CA LEU A 152 -12.94 -7.34 9.97
C LEU A 152 -12.47 -6.02 9.33
N LEU A 153 -11.31 -6.08 8.68
CA LEU A 153 -10.82 -5.02 7.79
C LEU A 153 -11.55 -5.08 6.43
N PRO A 154 -11.56 -4.00 5.61
CA PRO A 154 -12.35 -3.94 4.36
C PRO A 154 -12.18 -5.12 3.37
N GLN A 155 -10.93 -5.55 3.14
CA GLN A 155 -10.53 -6.66 2.27
C GLN A 155 -10.17 -7.92 3.07
N GLU A 156 -10.37 -7.87 4.40
CA GLU A 156 -10.26 -9.04 5.26
C GLU A 156 -11.59 -9.76 5.21
N GLN A 157 -11.59 -10.90 4.53
CA GLN A 157 -12.77 -11.76 4.52
C GLN A 157 -12.50 -12.96 5.41
N LEU A 158 -13.57 -13.49 5.98
CA LEU A 158 -13.60 -14.84 6.48
C LEU A 158 -13.85 -15.80 5.28
N TYR A 159 -12.80 -16.11 4.53
CA TYR A 159 -12.64 -17.15 3.50
C TYR A 159 -12.59 -18.61 3.95
N ASN A 160 -12.81 -19.49 3.01
CA ASN A 160 -13.59 -20.64 3.34
C ASN A 160 -12.97 -21.85 2.65
N LYS A 161 -11.88 -22.33 3.24
CA LYS A 161 -10.88 -23.30 2.69
C LYS A 161 -10.08 -22.78 1.49
N VAL A 162 -8.74 -22.88 1.58
CA VAL A 162 -7.83 -22.63 0.45
C VAL A 162 -7.92 -23.81 -0.53
N PRO A 163 -8.06 -23.59 -1.86
CA PRO A 163 -7.89 -24.65 -2.83
C PRO A 163 -6.46 -25.16 -2.75
N HIS A 164 -6.30 -26.43 -2.42
CA HIS A 164 -5.02 -27.12 -2.54
C HIS A 164 -4.60 -27.03 -4.03
N PRO A 165 -3.36 -26.60 -4.37
CA PRO A 165 -2.91 -26.54 -5.76
C PRO A 165 -2.92 -27.89 -6.51
N ALA A 166 -3.23 -29.00 -5.82
CA ALA A 166 -3.10 -30.37 -6.32
C ALA A 166 -4.42 -31.15 -6.43
N LEU A 167 -5.60 -30.53 -6.22
CA LEU A 167 -6.88 -31.23 -6.28
C LEU A 167 -7.92 -30.47 -7.12
N LEU A 168 -7.86 -30.65 -8.44
CA LEU A 168 -9.00 -30.45 -9.35
C LEU A 168 -9.88 -31.72 -9.26
N PRO A 169 -11.13 -31.66 -8.76
CA PRO A 169 -12.01 -32.82 -8.78
C PRO A 169 -12.59 -33.00 -10.18
N SER A 170 -12.40 -34.19 -10.76
CA SER A 170 -12.89 -34.57 -12.08
C SER A 170 -14.40 -34.81 -12.16
N HIS A 171 -15.16 -34.81 -11.07
CA HIS A 171 -16.62 -34.96 -11.12
C HIS A 171 -17.28 -34.27 -9.92
N ALA A 172 -18.14 -33.28 -10.17
CA ALA A 172 -19.09 -32.74 -9.20
C ALA A 172 -20.51 -32.78 -9.82
N PRO A 173 -21.56 -32.97 -9.02
CA PRO A 173 -22.87 -33.41 -9.50
C PRO A 173 -23.67 -32.27 -10.14
N LEU A 174 -24.37 -32.60 -11.22
CA LEU A 174 -25.25 -31.72 -11.98
C LEU A 174 -26.55 -31.48 -11.21
N LEU A 175 -26.85 -30.22 -10.87
CA LEU A 175 -28.22 -29.79 -10.57
C LEU A 175 -28.82 -29.24 -11.87
N SER A 176 -29.66 -30.06 -12.50
CA SER A 176 -30.35 -29.75 -13.75
C SER A 176 -31.47 -28.72 -13.51
N LEU A 177 -31.31 -27.51 -14.05
CA LEU A 177 -32.43 -26.59 -14.23
C LEU A 177 -33.09 -26.89 -15.59
N HIS A 178 -34.21 -27.60 -15.58
CA HIS A 178 -35.02 -27.81 -16.78
C HIS A 178 -35.80 -26.53 -17.08
N ILE A 179 -35.39 -25.77 -18.10
CA ILE A 179 -36.23 -24.74 -18.70
C ILE A 179 -37.00 -25.39 -19.85
N VAL A 180 -38.33 -25.52 -19.67
CA VAL A 180 -39.25 -25.95 -20.73
C VAL A 180 -39.49 -24.76 -21.64
N LEU A 181 -38.95 -24.81 -22.87
CA LEU A 181 -39.34 -23.89 -23.94
C LEU A 181 -40.69 -24.36 -24.50
N SER A 182 -41.76 -23.67 -24.11
CA SER A 182 -43.07 -23.81 -24.76
C SER A 182 -43.06 -23.06 -26.09
N SER A 183 -43.31 -23.79 -27.18
CA SER A 183 -43.50 -23.26 -28.52
C SER A 183 -44.96 -22.86 -28.73
N ALA A 184 -45.22 -21.60 -29.04
CA ALA A 184 -46.50 -21.15 -29.63
C ALA A 184 -46.28 -20.00 -30.64
N PRO A 185 -47.14 -19.86 -31.67
CA PRO A 185 -46.71 -19.52 -33.01
C PRO A 185 -46.95 -18.06 -33.43
N LEU A 186 -46.28 -17.72 -34.54
CA LEU A 186 -46.32 -16.48 -35.32
C LEU A 186 -47.74 -15.95 -35.60
N LEU A 187 -47.98 -14.66 -35.28
CA LEU A 187 -48.96 -13.82 -35.98
C LEU A 187 -48.51 -12.33 -36.04
N THR A 188 -48.34 -11.91 -37.29
CA THR A 188 -48.45 -10.60 -37.96
C THR A 188 -48.91 -9.33 -37.21
N SER A 189 -48.20 -8.21 -37.51
CA SER A 189 -48.68 -6.88 -37.97
C SER A 189 -48.34 -5.60 -37.15
N CYS A 190 -47.54 -4.72 -37.81
CA CYS A 190 -47.63 -3.24 -37.88
C CYS A 190 -47.17 -2.35 -36.68
N PRO A 191 -46.94 -1.01 -36.84
CA PRO A 191 -45.70 -0.38 -37.34
C PRO A 191 -45.24 0.88 -36.52
N TYR A 192 -44.27 1.68 -37.05
CA TYR A 192 -43.74 3.00 -36.57
C TYR A 192 -42.74 2.95 -35.37
N SER A 193 -41.61 3.69 -35.28
CA SER A 193 -41.13 4.92 -35.94
C SER A 193 -39.62 5.12 -35.69
N ALA A 194 -38.84 5.22 -36.77
CA ALA A 194 -37.80 6.22 -37.10
C ALA A 194 -36.77 6.73 -36.04
N ALA A 195 -35.47 6.43 -36.27
CA ALA A 195 -34.31 7.37 -36.27
C ALA A 195 -33.00 6.64 -36.71
N PRO A 196 -31.98 7.33 -37.27
CA PRO A 196 -31.08 6.80 -38.32
C PRO A 196 -29.71 6.28 -37.83
N PRO A 197 -28.93 5.59 -38.70
CA PRO A 197 -27.70 4.89 -38.33
C PRO A 197 -26.44 5.73 -38.55
N LEU A 198 -25.45 5.61 -37.65
CA LEU A 198 -24.09 6.09 -37.90
C LEU A 198 -23.17 4.91 -38.24
N LEU A 199 -22.53 5.08 -39.40
CA LEU A 199 -21.57 4.22 -40.06
C LEU A 199 -20.33 3.93 -39.19
N LEU A 200 -19.93 2.66 -39.14
CA LEU A 200 -18.55 2.27 -38.88
C LEU A 200 -18.03 1.44 -40.06
N SER A 201 -16.91 1.92 -40.58
CA SER A 201 -16.21 1.47 -41.79
C SER A 201 -15.54 0.08 -41.64
N PRO A 202 -15.07 -0.53 -42.75
CA PRO A 202 -14.90 -1.98 -42.88
C PRO A 202 -13.48 -2.42 -42.55
N LEU A 203 -13.32 -3.23 -41.50
CA LEU A 203 -12.06 -3.96 -41.24
C LEU A 203 -12.30 -5.38 -40.69
N LEU A 204 -13.50 -5.93 -40.93
CA LEU A 204 -13.90 -7.28 -40.49
C LEU A 204 -14.10 -8.28 -41.62
N CYS A 205 -13.74 -7.94 -42.86
CA CYS A 205 -13.79 -8.88 -43.98
C CYS A 205 -12.45 -9.59 -44.14
N LEU A 206 -12.10 -10.50 -43.22
CA LEU A 206 -11.09 -11.56 -43.44
C LEU A 206 -11.19 -12.66 -42.36
N LEU A 207 -12.38 -13.22 -42.10
CA LEU A 207 -12.54 -14.46 -41.33
C LEU A 207 -13.65 -15.37 -41.93
N PRO A 208 -13.48 -16.71 -41.94
CA PRO A 208 -14.35 -17.66 -42.64
C PRO A 208 -15.72 -17.91 -41.95
N PRO A 209 -16.73 -18.44 -42.66
CA PRO A 209 -18.13 -18.36 -42.29
C PRO A 209 -18.55 -19.47 -41.32
N CYS A 210 -18.18 -19.34 -40.04
CA CYS A 210 -18.64 -20.26 -38.98
C CYS A 210 -19.05 -19.56 -37.67
N LEU A 211 -19.25 -18.23 -37.68
CA LEU A 211 -19.61 -17.43 -36.51
C LEU A 211 -20.77 -16.50 -36.85
N HIS A 212 -21.98 -17.05 -37.00
CA HIS A 212 -23.23 -16.29 -37.01
C HIS A 212 -24.09 -16.75 -35.84
N SER A 213 -23.66 -16.43 -34.62
CA SER A 213 -24.49 -16.42 -33.40
C SER A 213 -23.76 -15.62 -32.33
N THR A 214 -23.46 -14.36 -32.63
CA THR A 214 -22.91 -13.41 -31.64
C THR A 214 -24.09 -12.67 -31.03
N LEU A 215 -24.48 -13.06 -29.82
CA LEU A 215 -25.41 -12.30 -28.99
C LEU A 215 -24.73 -10.99 -28.57
N LEU A 216 -25.23 -9.88 -29.11
CA LEU A 216 -24.99 -8.52 -28.64
C LEU A 216 -25.54 -8.40 -27.21
N LEU A 217 -24.65 -8.25 -26.22
CA LEU A 217 -24.99 -7.79 -24.88
C LEU A 217 -24.47 -6.35 -24.71
N HIS A 218 -25.41 -5.45 -24.50
CA HIS A 218 -25.23 -4.01 -24.36
C HIS A 218 -24.65 -3.66 -22.98
N SER A 219 -23.71 -2.70 -22.98
CA SER A 219 -23.19 -1.84 -21.89
C SER A 219 -23.07 -2.39 -20.46
N GLY A 220 -21.83 -2.45 -19.95
CA GLY A 220 -21.58 -2.13 -18.53
C GLY A 220 -20.75 -3.10 -17.69
N CYS A 221 -20.04 -4.09 -18.25
CA CYS A 221 -19.18 -4.96 -17.44
C CYS A 221 -17.86 -5.32 -18.14
N SER A 222 -16.78 -5.18 -17.39
CA SER A 222 -15.39 -5.43 -17.75
C SER A 222 -15.16 -6.84 -18.32
N LEU A 223 -14.31 -6.94 -19.35
CA LEU A 223 -14.02 -8.15 -20.12
C LEU A 223 -13.85 -9.42 -19.28
N LEU A 224 -14.75 -10.39 -19.48
CA LEU A 224 -14.60 -11.78 -19.07
C LEU A 224 -13.72 -12.52 -20.09
N SER A 225 -12.68 -13.22 -19.65
CA SER A 225 -11.89 -14.10 -20.53
C SER A 225 -12.65 -15.43 -20.73
N TYR A 226 -12.84 -15.87 -21.97
CA TYR A 226 -13.55 -17.11 -22.30
C TYR A 226 -12.59 -18.18 -22.82
N GLY A 227 -12.77 -19.43 -22.39
CA GLY A 227 -12.15 -20.61 -22.99
C GLY A 227 -13.23 -21.46 -23.65
N ALA A 228 -13.15 -21.66 -24.97
CA ALA A 228 -14.05 -22.53 -25.71
C ALA A 228 -13.43 -23.93 -25.86
N VAL A 229 -14.17 -24.98 -25.49
CA VAL A 229 -13.81 -26.38 -25.81
C VAL A 229 -14.71 -26.84 -26.97
N LYS A 230 -14.10 -27.41 -28.01
CA LYS A 230 -14.77 -27.85 -29.25
C LYS A 230 -15.46 -29.21 -29.03
N GLY A 231 -16.79 -29.26 -29.15
CA GLY A 231 -17.57 -30.49 -29.19
C GLY A 231 -19.09 -30.23 -29.17
N PRO A 232 -19.93 -31.17 -29.65
CA PRO A 232 -21.38 -31.02 -29.66
C PRO A 232 -21.90 -31.25 -28.23
N GLY A 233 -21.95 -30.19 -27.44
CA GLY A 233 -22.44 -30.27 -26.08
C GLY A 233 -22.25 -28.93 -25.40
N ILE A 234 -23.38 -28.26 -25.14
CA ILE A 234 -23.62 -27.33 -24.03
C ILE A 234 -22.47 -26.35 -23.74
N ILE A 235 -22.64 -25.09 -24.15
CA ILE A 235 -21.79 -23.99 -23.69
C ILE A 235 -22.13 -23.73 -22.22
N PHE A 236 -21.18 -24.02 -21.32
CA PHE A 236 -21.29 -23.71 -19.90
C PHE A 236 -20.89 -22.24 -19.68
N PHE A 237 -21.83 -21.42 -19.19
CA PHE A 237 -21.54 -20.12 -18.62
C PHE A 237 -21.25 -20.31 -17.14
N TYR A 238 -20.00 -20.09 -16.72
CA TYR A 238 -19.67 -20.00 -15.30
C TYR A 238 -19.67 -18.52 -14.90
N ARG A 239 -20.61 -18.13 -14.05
CA ARG A 239 -20.45 -16.93 -13.22
C ARG A 239 -19.34 -17.26 -12.22
N ARG A 240 -18.28 -16.46 -12.18
CA ARG A 240 -17.08 -16.72 -11.38
C ARG A 240 -17.26 -16.41 -9.90
N ASP A 241 -18.48 -16.49 -9.39
CA ASP A 241 -18.82 -16.23 -8.01
C ASP A 241 -19.81 -17.31 -7.59
N ASP A 242 -19.34 -18.29 -6.80
CA ASP A 242 -20.05 -18.92 -5.68
C ASP A 242 -19.48 -20.30 -5.33
N ALA A 243 -18.69 -20.34 -4.25
CA ALA A 243 -18.62 -21.44 -3.29
C ALA A 243 -18.14 -20.91 -1.91
N ILE A 244 -18.95 -21.15 -0.88
CA ILE A 244 -18.91 -20.62 0.51
C ILE A 244 -18.02 -21.52 1.45
N LEU A 245 -17.89 -21.18 2.77
CA LEU A 245 -17.56 -21.96 4.02
C LEU A 245 -16.24 -21.91 4.92
N ILE A 246 -16.25 -21.06 5.98
CA ILE A 246 -15.42 -20.64 7.20
C ILE A 246 -13.82 -20.55 7.25
N ILE A 247 -13.16 -19.50 7.90
CA ILE A 247 -11.64 -19.41 8.18
C ILE A 247 -11.13 -20.01 9.52
N PHE A 248 -11.90 -20.28 10.57
CA PHE A 248 -11.45 -20.72 11.93
C PHE A 248 -11.36 -19.60 12.98
N GLN A 249 -12.43 -19.54 13.78
CA GLN A 249 -12.36 -19.11 15.17
C GLN A 249 -12.06 -20.34 16.02
N ILE A 250 -10.92 -20.36 16.70
CA ILE A 250 -10.53 -21.45 17.59
C ILE A 250 -10.55 -20.90 19.00
N GLY A 251 -11.55 -21.30 19.78
CA GLY A 251 -11.54 -21.07 21.23
C GLY A 251 -10.58 -22.02 21.93
N GLY A 252 -10.21 -21.68 23.16
CA GLY A 252 -9.37 -22.58 23.98
C GLY A 252 -7.87 -22.44 23.72
N VAL A 253 -7.44 -21.39 23.02
CA VAL A 253 -6.04 -21.18 22.65
C VAL A 253 -5.33 -20.41 23.74
N TRP A 254 -4.31 -21.03 24.33
CA TRP A 254 -3.52 -20.44 25.40
C TRP A 254 -2.34 -19.67 24.83
N ASN A 255 -2.22 -18.39 25.18
CA ASN A 255 -1.02 -17.60 24.95
C ASN A 255 -0.01 -17.86 26.08
N LEU A 256 1.21 -18.25 25.71
CA LEU A 256 2.31 -18.62 26.61
C LEU A 256 3.30 -17.48 26.90
N SER A 257 2.94 -16.23 26.59
CA SER A 257 3.78 -15.05 26.83
C SER A 257 3.80 -14.60 28.30
N SER A 258 3.01 -15.23 29.18
CA SER A 258 2.93 -14.93 30.62
C SER A 258 3.09 -16.20 31.45
N ASP A 259 3.56 -16.05 32.70
CA ASP A 259 3.87 -17.19 33.58
C ASP A 259 2.66 -18.07 33.92
N LYS A 260 1.45 -17.48 33.90
CA LYS A 260 0.19 -18.19 34.17
C LYS A 260 -0.52 -18.68 32.90
N GLY A 261 -0.06 -18.23 31.72
CA GLY A 261 -0.76 -18.38 30.46
C GLY A 261 -2.09 -17.60 30.43
N ASN A 262 -2.50 -17.14 29.25
CA ASN A 262 -3.80 -16.50 29.08
C ASN A 262 -4.66 -17.30 28.11
N LEU A 263 -5.88 -17.65 28.52
CA LEU A 263 -6.84 -18.35 27.68
C LEU A 263 -7.54 -17.37 26.75
N GLY A 264 -7.63 -17.72 25.47
CA GLY A 264 -8.24 -16.87 24.47
C GLY A 264 -8.80 -17.60 23.26
N THR A 265 -9.11 -16.79 22.27
CA THR A 265 -9.61 -17.20 20.97
C THR A 265 -8.62 -16.76 19.91
N LEU A 266 -8.26 -17.69 19.02
CA LEU A 266 -7.44 -17.43 17.85
C LEU A 266 -8.35 -17.27 16.63
N TYR A 267 -8.14 -16.21 15.87
CA TYR A 267 -8.77 -15.92 14.60
C TYR A 267 -7.70 -15.98 13.52
N ILE A 268 -7.94 -16.77 12.50
CA ILE A 268 -7.11 -16.82 11.31
C ILE A 268 -7.90 -16.10 10.23
N THR A 269 -7.26 -15.25 9.43
CA THR A 269 -7.88 -14.60 8.27
C THR A 269 -7.03 -14.74 7.01
N ASN A 270 -7.42 -14.13 5.89
CA ASN A 270 -6.61 -14.06 4.67
C ASN A 270 -5.46 -13.05 4.75
N VAL A 271 -5.50 -12.12 5.71
CA VAL A 271 -4.49 -11.05 5.82
C VAL A 271 -3.67 -11.12 7.11
N ARG A 272 -4.20 -11.72 8.18
CA ARG A 272 -3.54 -11.76 9.49
C ARG A 272 -4.00 -12.94 10.34
N VAL A 273 -3.26 -13.18 11.41
CA VAL A 273 -3.66 -14.03 12.54
C VAL A 273 -3.85 -13.14 13.75
N ALA A 274 -5.02 -13.17 14.36
CA ALA A 274 -5.34 -12.42 15.57
C ALA A 274 -5.61 -13.36 16.75
N TRP A 275 -5.17 -13.00 17.94
CA TRP A 275 -5.50 -13.71 19.16
C TRP A 275 -6.01 -12.72 20.21
N GLN A 276 -7.03 -13.15 20.96
CA GLN A 276 -7.71 -12.32 21.94
C GLN A 276 -7.93 -13.10 23.23
N CYS A 277 -7.56 -12.51 24.36
CA CYS A 277 -7.84 -13.08 25.68
C CYS A 277 -9.34 -13.04 26.00
N LYS A 278 -9.85 -14.10 26.61
CA LYS A 278 -11.27 -14.25 26.98
C LYS A 278 -11.65 -13.46 28.24
N LEU A 279 -10.71 -13.27 29.15
CA LEU A 279 -10.95 -12.59 30.45
C LEU A 279 -10.60 -11.10 30.40
N ASN A 280 -9.88 -10.65 29.38
CA ASN A 280 -9.45 -9.28 29.25
C ASN A 280 -9.38 -8.89 27.77
N ASP A 281 -10.38 -8.14 27.31
CA ASP A 281 -10.50 -7.73 25.91
C ASP A 281 -9.33 -6.84 25.46
N ASN A 282 -8.66 -6.16 26.38
CA ASN A 282 -7.48 -5.34 26.07
C ASN A 282 -6.20 -6.17 25.87
N PHE A 283 -6.21 -7.47 26.19
CA PHE A 283 -5.06 -8.34 25.99
C PHE A 283 -5.20 -9.16 24.71
N ASN A 284 -4.68 -8.60 23.63
CA ASN A 284 -4.77 -9.18 22.29
C ASN A 284 -3.55 -8.88 21.44
N VAL A 285 -3.45 -9.60 20.33
CA VAL A 285 -2.41 -9.42 19.32
C VAL A 285 -3.00 -9.66 17.93
N SER A 286 -2.57 -8.85 16.96
CA SER A 286 -2.88 -9.01 15.55
C SER A 286 -1.58 -9.03 14.76
N ILE A 287 -1.40 -10.08 13.96
CA ILE A 287 -0.15 -10.38 13.26
C ILE A 287 -0.45 -10.55 11.78
N PRO A 288 -0.20 -9.53 10.94
CA PRO A 288 -0.36 -9.67 9.51
C PRO A 288 0.65 -10.67 8.95
N TYR A 289 0.24 -11.42 7.91
CA TYR A 289 1.11 -12.34 7.20
C TYR A 289 2.36 -11.62 6.66
N LEU A 290 2.24 -10.33 6.32
CA LEU A 290 3.36 -9.50 5.88
C LEU A 290 4.53 -9.46 6.88
N GLN A 291 4.25 -9.52 8.18
CA GLN A 291 5.26 -9.47 9.24
C GLN A 291 5.72 -10.85 9.70
N MET A 292 5.05 -11.91 9.25
CA MET A 292 5.27 -13.28 9.70
C MET A 292 6.55 -13.85 9.07
N LYS A 293 7.47 -14.32 9.91
CA LYS A 293 8.74 -14.92 9.47
C LYS A 293 8.67 -16.43 9.51
N VAL A 294 8.22 -16.98 10.64
CA VAL A 294 8.22 -18.42 10.90
C VAL A 294 6.97 -18.81 11.68
N VAL A 295 6.36 -19.92 11.27
CA VAL A 295 5.32 -20.62 12.04
C VAL A 295 5.71 -22.08 12.12
N LYS A 296 5.91 -22.59 13.33
CA LYS A 296 6.38 -23.95 13.57
C LYS A 296 5.84 -24.51 14.88
N VAL A 297 5.81 -25.82 14.99
CA VAL A 297 5.55 -26.50 16.26
C VAL A 297 6.89 -26.67 16.99
N ARG A 298 6.91 -26.38 18.30
CA ARG A 298 8.06 -26.63 19.17
C ARG A 298 7.62 -27.14 20.53
N ASP A 299 8.48 -27.94 21.15
CA ASP A 299 8.36 -28.27 22.56
C ASP A 299 8.74 -27.05 23.40
N THR A 300 7.85 -26.69 24.33
CA THR A 300 8.05 -25.58 25.26
C THR A 300 7.97 -26.08 26.69
N LYS A 301 8.31 -25.22 27.66
CA LYS A 301 8.17 -25.51 29.10
C LYS A 301 6.73 -25.88 29.49
N PHE A 302 5.74 -25.47 28.68
CA PHE A 302 4.31 -25.68 28.93
C PHE A 302 3.71 -26.79 28.03
N GLY A 303 4.56 -27.59 27.41
CA GLY A 303 4.20 -28.64 26.45
C GLY A 303 4.39 -28.19 25.00
N VAL A 304 3.87 -28.99 24.07
CA VAL A 304 3.98 -28.74 22.64
C VAL A 304 3.12 -27.54 22.24
N ALA A 305 3.69 -26.57 21.54
CA ALA A 305 3.01 -25.32 21.18
C ALA A 305 3.37 -24.86 19.76
N MET A 306 2.50 -24.05 19.18
CA MET A 306 2.79 -23.28 17.97
C MET A 306 3.61 -22.05 18.35
N VAL A 307 4.77 -21.90 17.73
CA VAL A 307 5.63 -20.73 17.85
C VAL A 307 5.52 -19.92 16.57
N LEU A 308 5.11 -18.66 16.72
CA LEU A 308 4.96 -17.68 15.65
C LEU A 308 5.97 -16.56 15.86
N GLU A 309 6.85 -16.38 14.89
CA GLU A 309 7.86 -15.31 14.88
C GLU A 309 7.43 -14.25 13.86
N ALA A 310 7.28 -13.00 14.29
CA ALA A 310 6.91 -11.87 13.45
C ALA A 310 7.70 -10.61 13.83
N GLY A 311 8.41 -10.01 12.87
CA GLY A 311 9.33 -8.91 13.17
C GLY A 311 10.37 -9.31 14.25
N ASN A 312 10.34 -8.64 15.40
CA ASN A 312 11.17 -8.95 16.58
C ASN A 312 10.40 -9.68 17.70
N LEU A 313 9.15 -10.06 17.43
CA LEU A 313 8.25 -10.68 18.40
C LEU A 313 8.22 -12.21 18.19
N VAL A 314 8.26 -12.95 19.30
CA VAL A 314 8.09 -14.41 19.33
C VAL A 314 6.93 -14.74 20.25
N LEU A 315 5.92 -15.41 19.73
CA LEU A 315 4.70 -15.77 20.46
C LEU A 315 4.50 -17.28 20.47
N GLY A 316 4.15 -17.81 21.63
CA GLY A 316 3.81 -19.21 21.83
C GLY A 316 2.31 -19.37 22.06
N PHE A 317 1.68 -20.26 21.31
CA PHE A 317 0.27 -20.61 21.43
C PHE A 317 0.11 -22.11 21.63
N LYS A 318 -0.49 -22.52 22.74
CA LYS A 318 -0.85 -23.91 22.98
C LYS A 318 -2.30 -24.14 22.57
N VAL A 319 -2.53 -25.24 21.84
CA VAL A 319 -3.84 -25.67 21.36
C VAL A 319 -3.96 -27.16 21.61
N ASP A 320 -5.06 -27.58 22.24
CA ASP A 320 -5.39 -28.98 22.48
C ASP A 320 -6.62 -29.37 21.64
N PRO A 321 -6.67 -30.59 21.08
CA PRO A 321 -5.63 -31.63 21.06
C PRO A 321 -4.53 -31.34 20.01
N TYR A 322 -3.44 -32.11 20.07
CA TYR A 322 -2.24 -31.91 19.24
C TYR A 322 -2.49 -32.00 17.72
N GLU A 323 -3.47 -32.79 17.31
CA GLU A 323 -3.92 -32.92 15.92
C GLU A 323 -4.45 -31.59 15.38
N THR A 324 -5.20 -30.87 16.20
CA THR A 324 -5.74 -29.54 15.88
C THR A 324 -4.61 -28.53 15.73
N LEU A 325 -3.61 -28.56 16.63
CA LEU A 325 -2.42 -27.73 16.55
C LEU A 325 -1.68 -27.93 15.21
N LYS A 326 -1.44 -29.19 14.81
CA LYS A 326 -0.80 -29.52 13.53
C LYS A 326 -1.59 -28.99 12.34
N LYS A 327 -2.92 -29.10 12.36
CA LYS A 327 -3.80 -28.61 11.30
C LYS A 327 -3.69 -27.09 11.15
N ILE A 328 -3.81 -26.36 12.26
CA ILE A 328 -3.72 -24.90 12.30
C ILE A 328 -2.39 -24.40 11.74
N VAL A 329 -1.29 -25.00 12.17
CA VAL A 329 0.06 -24.60 11.70
C VAL A 329 0.19 -24.77 10.19
N LYS A 330 -0.26 -25.90 9.63
CA LYS A 330 -0.24 -26.14 8.18
C LYS A 330 -1.10 -25.14 7.41
N GLU A 331 -2.25 -24.78 7.97
CA GLU A 331 -3.17 -23.82 7.35
C GLU A 331 -2.60 -22.41 7.33
N ILE A 332 -2.08 -21.93 8.46
CA ILE A 332 -1.40 -20.63 8.55
C ILE A 332 -0.20 -20.58 7.59
N GLN A 333 0.58 -21.66 7.49
CA GLN A 333 1.68 -21.76 6.53
C GLN A 333 1.20 -21.66 5.08
N SER A 334 0.10 -22.34 4.75
CA SER A 334 -0.48 -22.33 3.39
C SER A 334 -1.02 -20.93 3.04
N LEU A 335 -1.76 -20.30 3.95
CA LEU A 335 -2.27 -18.94 3.78
C LEU A 335 -1.13 -17.92 3.66
N HIS A 336 -0.10 -18.04 4.50
CA HIS A 336 1.09 -17.19 4.43
C HIS A 336 1.80 -17.32 3.06
N GLN A 337 1.89 -18.53 2.52
CA GLN A 337 2.48 -18.76 1.19
C GLN A 337 1.64 -18.14 0.06
N VAL A 338 0.31 -18.30 0.11
CA VAL A 338 -0.60 -17.68 -0.86
C VAL A 338 -0.52 -16.15 -0.77
N TYR A 339 -0.61 -15.60 0.44
CA TYR A 339 -0.50 -14.17 0.70
C TYR A 339 0.85 -13.59 0.20
N SER A 340 1.95 -14.32 0.40
CA SER A 340 3.28 -13.90 -0.03
C SER A 340 3.43 -13.77 -1.56
N SER A 341 2.57 -14.45 -2.32
CA SER A 341 2.62 -14.43 -3.80
C SER A 341 1.99 -13.16 -4.37
N SER A 342 0.92 -12.66 -3.73
CA SER A 342 0.27 -11.39 -4.08
C SER A 342 -0.28 -10.73 -2.81
N PRO A 343 0.55 -9.97 -2.07
CA PRO A 343 0.15 -9.38 -0.79
C PRO A 343 -0.98 -8.37 -0.94
N ILE A 344 -1.90 -8.39 0.02
CA ILE A 344 -2.95 -7.38 0.17
C ILE A 344 -2.45 -6.35 1.19
N PHE A 345 -2.18 -5.13 0.71
CA PHE A 345 -1.66 -4.05 1.56
C PHE A 345 -2.75 -3.22 2.24
N GLY A 346 -4.02 -3.33 1.83
CA GLY A 346 -5.16 -2.68 2.48
C GLY A 346 -5.40 -1.22 2.12
N VAL A 347 -4.62 -0.67 1.19
CA VAL A 347 -4.75 0.73 0.76
C VAL A 347 -5.78 0.81 -0.35
N GLU A 348 -6.95 1.33 -0.02
CA GLU A 348 -8.05 1.54 -0.96
C GLU A 348 -8.07 2.99 -1.44
N TYR A 349 -8.27 3.19 -2.73
CA TYR A 349 -8.46 4.50 -3.33
C TYR A 349 -9.55 4.39 -4.40
N SER A 350 -10.62 5.16 -4.22
CA SER A 350 -11.67 5.31 -5.23
C SER A 350 -11.57 6.71 -5.82
N THR A 351 -11.59 6.81 -7.15
CA THR A 351 -11.65 8.10 -7.85
C THR A 351 -12.95 8.88 -7.57
N ALA A 352 -13.93 8.26 -6.89
CA ALA A 352 -15.18 8.89 -6.48
C ALA A 352 -15.10 9.66 -5.15
N ASP A 353 -13.97 9.58 -4.44
CA ASP A 353 -13.73 10.41 -3.24
C ASP A 353 -13.27 11.81 -3.68
N GLU A 354 -14.18 12.59 -4.26
CA GLU A 354 -14.01 14.04 -4.38
C GLU A 354 -13.97 14.62 -2.97
N TRP A 355 -12.77 14.94 -2.52
CA TRP A 355 -12.52 15.54 -1.22
C TRP A 355 -13.06 16.99 -1.19
N GLU A 356 -14.23 17.19 -0.57
CA GLU A 356 -14.66 18.49 -0.08
C GLU A 356 -13.92 18.82 1.22
N GLY A 357 -12.65 19.22 1.11
CA GLY A 357 -11.86 19.69 2.24
C GLY A 357 -12.27 21.07 2.74
N PRO A 358 -11.92 21.44 3.98
CA PRO A 358 -12.14 22.80 4.47
C PRO A 358 -11.38 23.78 3.58
N THR A 359 -12.03 24.87 3.20
CA THR A 359 -11.40 26.01 2.55
C THR A 359 -10.18 26.46 3.35
N PRO A 360 -9.03 26.74 2.69
CA PRO A 360 -7.83 27.13 3.39
C PRO A 360 -8.11 28.39 4.22
N PRO A 361 -7.74 28.42 5.51
CA PRO A 361 -7.86 29.64 6.29
C PRO A 361 -6.97 30.70 5.65
N THR A 362 -7.58 31.83 5.30
CA THR A 362 -6.86 33.08 5.04
C THR A 362 -6.11 33.42 6.31
N THR A 363 -4.77 33.36 6.30
CA THR A 363 -3.98 33.95 7.39
C THR A 363 -2.57 34.30 6.91
N ASP A 364 -2.40 35.60 6.73
CA ASP A 364 -1.23 36.46 6.94
C ASP A 364 0.18 35.86 6.80
N THR A 365 0.72 36.12 5.61
CA THR A 365 2.09 36.54 5.28
C THR A 365 3.13 36.50 6.41
N ILE A 366 4.08 35.58 6.30
CA ILE A 366 5.48 35.85 6.63
C ILE A 366 6.30 35.49 5.39
N GLN A 367 6.92 36.51 4.80
CA GLN A 367 7.89 36.39 3.72
C GLN A 367 9.23 35.98 4.34
N GLU A 368 9.74 34.80 4.01
CA GLU A 368 11.16 34.50 4.14
C GLU A 368 11.73 34.37 2.73
N ASP A 369 12.38 35.46 2.28
CA ASP A 369 13.17 35.48 1.07
C ASP A 369 14.50 34.77 1.35
N VAL A 370 14.68 33.57 0.80
CA VAL A 370 15.99 32.89 0.76
C VAL A 370 16.56 33.07 -0.64
N GLU A 371 17.51 33.99 -0.78
CA GLU A 371 18.37 34.09 -1.97
C GLU A 371 19.41 32.96 -1.97
N LEU A 372 19.32 32.08 -2.96
CA LEU A 372 20.36 31.08 -3.24
C LEU A 372 21.48 31.73 -4.07
N VAL A 373 22.54 32.20 -3.41
CA VAL A 373 23.80 32.56 -4.08
C VAL A 373 24.64 31.30 -4.25
N GLY A 374 24.70 30.79 -5.48
CA GLY A 374 25.63 29.72 -5.85
C GLY A 374 26.97 30.32 -6.29
N THR A 375 28.04 30.02 -5.55
CA THR A 375 29.42 30.18 -6.04
C THR A 375 29.97 28.81 -6.42
N LYS A 376 30.36 28.69 -7.69
CA LYS A 376 31.19 27.59 -8.24
C LYS A 376 32.67 27.93 -7.99
N GLU A 377 33.54 26.91 -8.14
CA GLU A 377 35.02 26.89 -8.00
C GLU A 377 35.43 26.31 -6.62
N ASP A 378 36.18 25.21 -6.48
CA ASP A 378 37.09 24.46 -7.35
C ASP A 378 37.11 22.97 -6.93
N ILE A 379 37.04 22.02 -7.88
CA ILE A 379 37.49 20.65 -7.63
C ILE A 379 38.25 20.15 -8.87
N SER A 380 39.58 20.20 -8.80
CA SER A 380 40.46 19.52 -9.73
C SER A 380 40.92 18.17 -9.15
N SER A 381 40.81 17.13 -9.97
CA SER A 381 41.45 15.81 -9.90
C SER A 381 41.12 14.87 -8.72
N CYS A 382 40.39 13.80 -9.01
CA CYS A 382 40.80 12.38 -8.89
C CYS A 382 39.54 11.50 -8.95
N GLU A 383 39.68 10.22 -9.30
CA GLU A 383 38.64 9.23 -9.64
C GLU A 383 37.65 8.86 -8.50
N SER A 384 37.46 9.74 -7.50
CA SER A 384 36.52 9.66 -6.37
C SER A 384 35.29 10.57 -6.58
N ILE A 385 34.71 10.55 -7.77
CA ILE A 385 33.63 11.47 -8.16
C ILE A 385 32.24 10.88 -7.90
N PHE A 386 32.03 9.58 -8.12
CA PHE A 386 30.70 8.96 -7.97
C PHE A 386 30.21 8.93 -6.53
N SER A 387 31.09 8.66 -5.57
CA SER A 387 30.75 8.66 -4.14
C SER A 387 30.42 10.07 -3.64
N ASN A 388 31.13 11.09 -4.14
CA ASN A 388 30.90 12.47 -3.74
C ASN A 388 29.66 13.07 -4.41
N ILE A 389 29.41 12.81 -5.70
CA ILE A 389 28.21 13.31 -6.39
C ILE A 389 26.94 12.71 -5.79
N PHE A 390 26.91 11.40 -5.54
CA PHE A 390 25.72 10.75 -4.96
C PHE A 390 25.43 11.28 -3.54
N VAL A 391 26.48 11.50 -2.73
CA VAL A 391 26.33 12.12 -1.40
C VAL A 391 25.90 13.58 -1.49
N LEU A 392 26.41 14.35 -2.47
CA LEU A 392 26.00 15.73 -2.73
C LEU A 392 24.54 15.81 -3.16
N PHE A 393 24.09 14.87 -3.99
CA PHE A 393 22.72 14.76 -4.46
C PHE A 393 21.76 14.49 -3.30
N ILE A 394 22.06 13.50 -2.46
CA ILE A 394 21.25 13.22 -1.26
C ILE A 394 21.23 14.43 -0.31
N ALA A 395 22.35 15.15 -0.17
CA ALA A 395 22.43 16.33 0.69
C ALA A 395 21.49 17.46 0.26
N ALA A 396 21.14 17.57 -1.03
CA ALA A 396 20.19 18.56 -1.53
C ALA A 396 18.77 18.39 -0.93
N TYR A 397 18.43 17.17 -0.50
CA TYR A 397 17.12 16.85 0.07
C TYR A 397 17.10 16.89 1.60
N LEU A 398 18.19 17.21 2.28
CA LEU A 398 18.17 17.34 3.75
C LEU A 398 17.25 18.51 4.16
N ALA A 399 16.44 18.28 5.19
CA ALA A 399 15.62 19.35 5.78
C ALA A 399 16.49 20.45 6.39
N ASP A 400 17.59 20.05 7.01
CA ASP A 400 18.63 20.94 7.51
C ASP A 400 19.98 20.50 6.90
N PRO A 401 20.59 21.31 6.00
CA PRO A 401 21.83 20.95 5.34
C PRO A 401 23.03 20.86 6.30
N HIS A 402 22.92 21.47 7.48
CA HIS A 402 23.96 21.47 8.52
C HIS A 402 23.72 20.43 9.61
N LYS A 403 22.51 19.84 9.70
CA LYS A 403 22.14 18.87 10.74
C LYS A 403 21.74 17.51 10.16
N ARG A 404 22.72 16.59 10.13
CA ARG A 404 22.47 15.19 9.70
C ARG A 404 21.89 14.29 10.80
N LYS A 405 22.12 14.64 12.07
CA LYS A 405 21.76 13.81 13.23
C LYS A 405 21.49 14.70 14.45
N ASP A 406 20.36 14.47 15.11
CA ASP A 406 20.09 15.05 16.43
C ASP A 406 21.09 14.54 17.47
N ARG A 407 21.60 15.45 18.31
CA ARG A 407 22.42 15.09 19.47
C ARG A 407 21.56 14.44 20.55
N GLU A 408 22.20 13.79 21.52
CA GLU A 408 21.47 13.08 22.56
C GLU A 408 20.63 14.06 23.41
N PRO A 409 19.39 13.67 23.78
CA PRO A 409 18.55 14.50 24.64
C PRO A 409 19.12 14.53 26.07
N VAL A 410 19.29 15.72 26.62
CA VAL A 410 19.77 15.99 27.98
C VAL A 410 18.72 16.78 28.76
N TYR A 411 18.67 16.58 30.08
CA TYR A 411 17.77 17.35 30.92
C TYR A 411 18.33 18.76 31.17
N SER A 412 17.59 19.80 30.77
CA SER A 412 17.89 21.18 31.12
C SER A 412 17.23 21.55 32.44
N HIS A 413 18.06 21.85 33.45
CA HIS A 413 17.57 22.37 34.73
C HIS A 413 16.97 23.77 34.62
N GLU A 414 17.44 24.58 33.66
CA GLU A 414 16.98 25.95 33.45
C GLU A 414 15.56 25.99 32.87
N LEU A 415 15.26 25.09 31.93
CA LEU A 415 13.94 25.02 31.28
C LEU A 415 13.00 24.02 31.94
N GLY A 416 13.52 23.11 32.78
CA GLY A 416 12.75 21.99 33.32
C GLY A 416 12.30 20.98 32.26
N LEU A 417 12.98 20.95 31.11
CA LEU A 417 12.62 20.15 29.93
C LEU A 417 13.80 19.28 29.48
N ALA A 418 13.50 18.16 28.82
CA ALA A 418 14.49 17.46 28.02
C ALA A 418 14.73 18.25 26.72
N ILE A 419 15.97 18.66 26.48
CA ILE A 419 16.39 19.38 25.28
C ILE A 419 17.45 18.58 24.52
N GLU A 420 17.63 18.86 23.24
CA GLU A 420 18.81 18.36 22.53
C GLU A 420 20.09 18.94 23.16
N ALA A 421 21.15 18.13 23.32
CA ALA A 421 22.42 18.63 23.81
C ALA A 421 22.91 19.83 23.00
N LEU A 422 23.35 20.88 23.69
CA LEU A 422 23.81 22.11 23.07
C LEU A 422 25.12 21.90 22.32
N PRO A 423 25.44 22.75 21.31
CA PRO A 423 26.75 22.69 20.68
C PRO A 423 27.83 23.07 21.68
N ASP A 424 29.04 22.52 21.51
CA ASP A 424 30.16 22.85 22.38
C ASP A 424 30.39 24.37 22.41
N GLY A 425 30.40 24.94 23.61
CA GLY A 425 30.63 26.38 23.83
C GLY A 425 29.38 27.27 23.78
N TYR A 426 28.17 26.73 23.62
CA TYR A 426 26.92 27.51 23.66
C TYR A 426 26.13 27.25 24.93
N SER A 427 25.56 28.29 25.53
CA SER A 427 24.53 28.21 26.57
C SER A 427 23.11 28.42 26.01
N ILE A 428 22.09 28.06 26.79
CA ILE A 428 20.67 28.27 26.41
C ILE A 428 20.38 29.75 26.23
N SER A 429 20.94 30.59 27.11
CA SER A 429 20.81 32.04 27.03
C SER A 429 21.44 32.59 25.74
N ASP A 430 22.59 32.06 25.30
CA ASP A 430 23.24 32.49 24.06
C ASP A 430 22.41 32.18 22.82
N LEU A 431 21.65 31.07 22.84
CA LEU A 431 20.77 30.68 21.73
C LEU A 431 19.42 31.42 21.74
N TRP A 432 19.00 31.93 22.90
CA TRP A 432 17.71 32.61 23.06
C TRP A 432 17.79 34.12 22.77
N GLN A 433 18.93 34.74 23.03
CA GLN A 433 19.14 36.16 22.76
C GLN A 433 19.30 36.37 21.25
N ILE A 434 18.36 37.11 20.66
CA ILE A 434 18.48 37.60 19.28
C ILE A 434 19.46 38.76 19.31
N SER A 435 20.63 38.61 18.68
CA SER A 435 21.58 39.70 18.42
C SER A 435 21.09 40.62 17.31
#